data_AF-A0A2G7M0L3-F1
#
_entry.id   AF-A0A2G7M0L3-F1
#
_cell.length_a   1.000
_cell.length_b   1.000
_cell.length_c   1.000
_cell.angle_alpha   90.00
_cell.angle_beta   90.00
_cell.angle_gamma   90.00
#
_symmetry.space_group_name_H-M   'P 1'
#
loop_
_entity.id
_entity.type
_entity.pdbx_description
1 polymer ?
#
loop_
_entity_poly.entity_id
_entity_poly.type
_entity_poly.pdbx_seq_one_letter_code
_entity_poly.pdbx_strand_id
1 'polypeptide(L)' 'MSNHLHLVELVRKLMNAEGTENELDEMLNELQQQMPYAEISNLIFWDNRDLTPEQIVEEALSARPIILPPSPNIL' A
#
# COMPACT_ATOMS: atom_id res chain seq x y z
N MET A 1 3.92 17.46 10.15
CA MET A 1 2.95 16.38 9.83
C MET A 1 3.51 15.07 10.34
N SER A 2 2.69 14.24 10.99
CA SER A 2 3.10 12.89 11.39
C SER A 2 3.18 11.99 10.14
N ASN A 3 4.11 11.03 10.10
CA ASN A 3 4.29 10.15 8.93
C ASN A 3 2.99 9.44 8.51
N HIS A 4 2.19 9.02 9.50
CA HIS A 4 0.88 8.43 9.27
C HIS A 4 -0.07 9.32 8.47
N LEU A 5 -0.18 10.61 8.84
CA LEU A 5 -1.08 11.55 8.12
C LEU A 5 -0.64 11.76 6.68
N HIS A 6 0.67 11.72 6.41
CA HIS A 6 1.20 11.80 5.05
C HIS A 6 0.81 10.58 4.22
N LEU A 7 0.97 9.37 4.78
CA LEU A 7 0.59 8.12 4.12
C LEU A 7 -0.93 8.07 3.83
N VAL A 8 -1.75 8.53 4.77
CA VAL A 8 -3.21 8.65 4.59
C VAL A 8 -3.54 9.62 3.46
N GLU A 9 -2.88 10.77 3.38
CA GLU A 9 -3.07 11.73 2.30
C GLU A 9 -2.66 11.19 0.92
N LEU A 10 -1.57 10.41 0.85
CA LEU A 10 -1.17 9.74 -0.39
C LEU A 10 -2.24 8.75 -0.86
N VAL A 11 -2.74 7.89 0.03
CA VAL A 11 -3.83 6.95 -0.30
C VAL A 11 -5.08 7.69 -0.74
N ARG A 12 -5.47 8.76 -0.03
CA ARG A 12 -6.62 9.60 -0.39
C ARG A 12 -6.48 10.15 -1.81
N LYS A 13 -5.31 10.69 -2.17
CA LYS A 13 -5.05 11.22 -3.52
C LYS A 13 -5.12 10.14 -4.59
N LEU A 14 -4.53 8.97 -4.33
CA LEU A 14 -4.56 7.82 -5.24
C LEU A 14 -5.99 7.33 -5.50
N MET A 15 -6.82 7.21 -4.45
CA MET A 15 -8.23 6.81 -4.57
C MET A 15 -9.06 7.80 -5.39
N ASN A 16 -8.74 9.10 -5.33
CA ASN A 16 -9.45 10.16 -6.04
C ASN A 16 -8.82 10.53 -7.39
N ALA A 17 -7.75 9.83 -7.80
CA ALA A 17 -6.95 10.15 -8.98
C ALA A 17 -6.51 11.65 -9.04
N GLU A 18 -6.10 12.18 -7.89
CA GLU A 18 -5.66 13.58 -7.77
C GLU A 18 -4.20 13.77 -8.20
N GLY A 19 -3.99 14.03 -9.49
CA GLY A 19 -2.69 14.33 -10.07
C GLY A 19 -2.61 13.94 -11.53
N THR A 20 -1.43 14.12 -12.11
CA THR A 20 -1.03 13.50 -13.38
C THR A 20 -0.66 12.04 -13.18
N GLU A 21 -0.64 11.26 -14.26
CA GLU A 21 -0.21 9.84 -14.23
C GLU A 21 1.17 9.67 -13.56
N ASN A 22 2.14 10.50 -13.92
CA ASN A 22 3.47 10.48 -13.31
C ASN A 22 3.43 10.81 -11.81
N GLU A 23 2.65 11.80 -11.39
CA GLU A 23 2.52 12.14 -9.97
C GLU A 23 1.86 11.01 -9.19
N LEU A 24 0.84 10.35 -9.76
CA LEU A 24 0.19 9.19 -9.13
C LEU A 24 1.13 8.00 -9.02
N ASP A 25 1.95 7.74 -10.04
CA ASP A 25 3.00 6.71 -9.99
C ASP A 25 4.06 7.01 -8.94
N GLU A 26 4.50 8.27 -8.82
CA GLU A 26 5.43 8.69 -7.77
C GLU A 26 4.84 8.49 -6.36
N MET A 27 3.57 8.87 -6.16
CA MET A 27 2.85 8.66 -4.90
C MET A 27 2.73 7.17 -4.55
N LEU A 28 2.39 6.32 -5.53
CA LEU A 28 2.26 4.88 -5.32
C LEU A 28 3.61 4.24 -4.98
N ASN A 29 4.67 4.62 -5.69
CA ASN A 29 6.04 4.17 -5.40
C ASN A 29 6.46 4.57 -3.99
N GLU A 30 6.23 5.82 -3.59
CA GLU A 30 6.53 6.29 -2.24
C GLU A 30 5.81 5.45 -1.17
N LEU A 31 4.52 5.19 -1.38
CA LEU A 31 3.69 4.39 -0.48
C LEU A 31 4.24 2.96 -0.32
N GLN A 32 4.60 2.31 -1.43
CA GLN A 32 5.14 0.95 -1.43
C GLN A 32 6.49 0.84 -0.70
N GLN A 33 7.35 1.85 -0.79
CA GLN A 33 8.65 1.84 -0.09
C GLN A 33 8.52 1.95 1.44
N GLN A 34 7.40 2.48 1.93
CA GLN A 34 7.19 2.69 3.37
C GLN A 34 6.39 1.58 4.06
N MET A 35 5.78 0.67 3.29
CA MET A 35 4.83 -0.31 3.82
C MET A 35 5.41 -1.74 3.80
N PRO A 36 5.20 -2.55 4.84
CA PRO A 36 5.53 -3.98 4.83
C PRO A 36 4.51 -4.82 4.02
N TYR A 37 3.85 -4.22 3.03
CA TYR A 37 2.77 -4.81 2.24
C TYR A 37 3.08 -4.68 0.75
N ALA A 38 3.39 -5.80 0.11
CA ALA A 38 3.86 -5.84 -1.27
C ALA A 38 2.83 -5.31 -2.29
N GLU A 39 1.54 -5.43 -1.99
CA GLU A 39 0.45 -5.29 -2.97
C GLU A 39 -0.56 -4.20 -2.57
N ILE A 40 -0.09 -3.06 -2.04
CA ILE A 40 -0.99 -2.00 -1.55
C ILE A 40 -1.88 -1.41 -2.64
N SER A 41 -1.43 -1.44 -3.90
CA SER A 41 -2.25 -1.09 -5.06
C SER A 41 -3.52 -1.92 -5.16
N ASN A 42 -3.50 -3.19 -4.75
CA ASN A 42 -4.70 -4.04 -4.75
C ASN A 42 -5.71 -3.57 -3.70
N LEU A 43 -5.24 -3.12 -2.52
CA LEU A 43 -6.12 -2.53 -1.49
C LEU A 43 -6.78 -1.23 -1.97
N ILE A 44 -6.07 -0.45 -2.79
CA ILE A 44 -6.54 0.87 -3.26
C ILE A 44 -7.49 0.74 -4.45
N PHE A 45 -7.17 -0.11 -5.44
CA PHE A 45 -7.85 -0.10 -6.75
C PHE A 45 -8.77 -1.30 -7.00
N TRP A 46 -8.56 -2.41 -6.30
CA TRP A 46 -9.18 -3.70 -6.63
C TRP A 46 -9.92 -4.36 -5.46
N ASP A 47 -9.80 -3.80 -4.26
CA ASP A 47 -10.52 -4.30 -3.10
C ASP A 47 -12.01 -3.99 -3.22
N ASN A 48 -12.83 -4.96 -2.82
CA ASN A 48 -14.29 -4.87 -2.90
C ASN A 48 -14.92 -4.33 -1.60
N ARG A 49 -14.10 -4.08 -0.58
CA ARG A 49 -14.50 -3.40 0.65
C ARG A 49 -14.39 -1.90 0.43
N ASP A 50 -15.39 -1.14 0.90
CA ASP A 50 -15.36 0.33 0.90
C ASP A 50 -14.44 0.86 2.03
N LEU A 51 -13.14 0.57 1.94
CA LEU A 51 -12.15 0.97 2.93
C LEU A 51 -11.87 2.48 2.85
N THR A 52 -11.73 3.13 4.01
CA THR A 52 -11.22 4.50 4.07
C THR A 52 -9.70 4.53 3.87
N PRO A 53 -9.11 5.68 3.48
CA PRO A 53 -7.67 5.83 3.40
C PRO A 53 -6.92 5.42 4.69
N GLU A 54 -7.49 5.73 5.86
CA GLU A 54 -6.94 5.34 7.15
C GLU A 54 -6.94 3.82 7.33
N GLN A 55 -8.04 3.14 6.97
CA GLN A 55 -8.14 1.69 7.08
C GLN A 55 -7.14 0.97 6.16
N ILE A 56 -6.93 1.48 4.95
CA ILE A 56 -5.92 0.95 4.01
C ILE A 56 -4.52 1.09 4.61
N VAL A 57 -4.19 2.25 5.18
CA VAL A 57 -2.88 2.48 5.82
C VAL A 57 -2.69 1.58 7.04
N GLU A 58 -3.69 1.45 7.89
CA GLU A 58 -3.65 0.57 9.06
C GLU A 58 -3.47 -0.90 8.67
N GLU A 59 -4.20 -1.38 7.65
CA GLU A 59 -4.09 -2.75 7.15
C GLU A 59 -2.70 -3.01 6.53
N ALA A 60 -2.20 -2.08 5.71
CA ALA A 60 -0.88 -2.20 5.10
C ALA A 60 0.26 -2.18 6.14
N LEU A 61 0.18 -1.33 7.17
CA LEU A 61 1.18 -1.26 8.24
C LEU A 61 1.13 -2.47 9.18
N SER A 62 -0.04 -3.07 9.36
CA SER A 62 -0.23 -4.25 10.23
C SER A 62 0.10 -5.57 9.52
N ALA A 63 0.35 -5.53 8.22
CA ALA A 63 0.75 -6.68 7.44
C ALA A 63 2.05 -7.30 7.95
N ARG A 64 2.04 -8.63 8.07
CA ARG A 64 3.22 -9.40 8.47
C ARG A 64 3.92 -9.94 7.23
N PRO A 65 5.26 -9.96 7.19
CA PRO A 65 6.00 -10.61 6.12
C PRO A 65 5.56 -12.06 5.95
N ILE A 66 5.34 -12.48 4.70
CA ILE A 66 5.13 -13.90 4.38
C ILE A 66 6.48 -14.60 4.50
N ILE A 67 6.64 -15.48 5.49
CA ILE A 67 7.81 -16.35 5.61
C ILE A 67 7.58 -17.55 4.69
N LEU A 68 8.29 -17.60 3.56
CA LEU A 68 8.29 -18.79 2.70
C LEU A 68 9.03 -19.94 3.40
N PRO A 69 8.50 -21.18 3.39
CA PRO A 69 9.27 -22.32 3.85
C PRO A 69 10.53 -22.50 3.00
N PRO A 70 11.63 -23.02 3.56
CA PRO A 70 12.83 -23.28 2.78
C PRO A 70 12.51 -24.23 1.63
N SER A 71 13.04 -23.92 0.44
CA SER A 71 12.89 -24.76 -0.75
C SER A 71 13.33 -26.19 -0.42
N PRO A 72 12.54 -27.23 -0.76
CA PRO A 72 12.95 -28.60 -0.52
C PRO A 72 14.24 -28.87 -1.32
N ASN A 73 15.30 -29.27 -0.63
CA ASN A 73 16.52 -29.77 -1.27
C ASN A 73 16.13 -31.06 -2.01
N ILE A 74 16.00 -30.98 -3.33
CA ILE A 74 15.88 -32.19 -4.16
C ILE A 74 17.30 -32.74 -4.29
N LEU A 75 17.55 -33.86 -3.60
CA LEU A 75 18.77 -34.66 -3.68
C LEU A 75 18.80 -35.50 -4.96
#